data_AF-A0AA97KVS9-F1
#
_entry.id   AF-A0AA97KVS9-F1
#
_cell.length_a   1.000
_cell.length_b   1.000
_cell.length_c   1.000
_cell.angle_alpha   90.00
_cell.angle_beta   90.00
_cell.angle_gamma   90.00
#
_symmetry.space_group_name_H-M   'P 1'
#
loop_
_entity.id
_entity.type
_entity.pdbx_description
1 polymer ?
#
loop_
_entity_poly.entity_id
_entity_poly.type
_entity_poly.pdbx_seq_one_letter_code
_entity_poly.pdbx_strand_id
1 'polypeptide(L)'
;MARNRGVQATVPEKSCTLEPLPQFPDDPSWGPHRLAVLVPFRERFEELLAFVPHMHRFLSRKKIRHHIFILNQVDHYRFNRASLINVGFLESGNDTDYVAMHDVDLLPLNEELDYSFPATGPFHVASPELHPLYHYSTYVGGILLLTKQHYQMCNGMSNRFWGWGREDDEFYRRIKGAGLQLFRPSGITSGYKTFQHLHDPAWRKRDQKRIASQKQEQFKVDHTGGLTNLQYRVESRTLLSVAGAPCTVLNILLECDPSETPWCAFG
;
A
#
# COMPACT_ATOMS: atom_id res chain seq x y z
N MET A 1 28.73 47.98 27.05
CA MET A 1 28.89 46.70 26.33
C MET A 1 27.66 45.84 26.61
N ALA A 2 27.07 45.34 25.51
CA ALA A 2 26.01 44.34 25.32
C ALA A 2 24.94 44.06 26.40
N ARG A 3 23.69 44.41 26.06
CA ARG A 3 22.44 43.85 26.61
C ARG A 3 22.25 42.41 26.10
N ASN A 4 22.03 41.45 27.00
CA ASN A 4 21.68 40.08 26.65
C ASN A 4 20.14 39.98 26.54
N ARG A 5 19.59 39.93 25.33
CA ARG A 5 18.18 39.60 25.07
C ARG A 5 18.13 38.16 24.58
N GLY A 6 17.59 37.26 25.40
CA GLY A 6 17.25 35.91 24.99
C GLY A 6 16.16 35.97 23.91
N VAL A 7 16.47 35.44 22.74
CA VAL A 7 15.50 35.20 21.67
C VAL A 7 14.97 33.79 21.86
N GLN A 8 13.73 33.69 22.33
CA GLN A 8 12.96 32.46 22.30
C GLN A 8 12.67 32.11 20.85
N ALA A 9 13.25 31.02 20.36
CA ALA A 9 12.94 30.48 19.04
C ALA A 9 11.54 29.84 19.09
N THR A 10 10.55 30.55 18.56
CA THR A 10 9.21 30.01 18.32
C THR A 10 9.29 29.05 17.14
N VAL A 11 9.14 27.76 17.41
CA VAL A 11 8.94 26.73 16.38
C VAL A 11 7.58 26.98 15.73
N PRO A 12 7.48 27.16 14.40
CA PRO A 12 6.18 27.26 13.78
C PRO A 12 5.60 25.86 13.64
N GLU A 13 4.60 25.54 14.47
CA GLU A 13 3.65 24.46 14.21
C GLU A 13 2.94 24.75 12.90
N LYS A 14 3.47 24.20 11.79
CA LYS A 14 2.67 24.08 10.57
C LYS A 14 1.71 22.91 10.79
N SER A 15 0.52 23.23 11.30
CA SER A 15 -0.64 22.36 11.16
C SER A 15 -0.84 22.14 9.66
N CYS A 16 -0.53 20.94 9.18
CA CYS A 16 -0.84 20.50 7.83
C CYS A 16 -2.36 20.35 7.75
N THR A 17 -3.05 21.42 7.36
CA THR A 17 -4.47 21.33 6.99
C THR A 17 -4.51 20.52 5.70
N LEU A 18 -4.95 19.27 5.80
CA LEU A 18 -5.25 18.41 4.65
C LEU A 18 -6.25 19.15 3.77
N GLU A 19 -5.80 19.69 2.63
CA GLU A 19 -6.74 20.19 1.63
C GLU A 19 -7.62 19.01 1.17
N PRO A 20 -8.95 19.18 1.11
CA PRO A 20 -9.84 18.12 0.66
C PRO A 20 -9.45 17.67 -0.74
N LEU A 21 -9.27 16.36 -0.93
CA LEU A 21 -9.03 15.80 -2.25
C LEU A 21 -10.22 16.13 -3.17
N PRO A 22 -9.98 16.42 -4.46
CA PRO A 22 -11.06 16.66 -5.42
C PRO A 22 -12.01 15.46 -5.45
N GLN A 23 -13.30 15.70 -5.20
CA GLN A 23 -14.31 14.66 -5.24
C GLN A 23 -14.64 14.32 -6.69
N PHE A 24 -14.34 13.10 -7.11
CA PHE A 24 -14.91 12.55 -8.34
C PHE A 24 -16.37 12.19 -8.06
N PRO A 25 -17.34 12.66 -8.87
CA PRO A 25 -18.75 12.44 -8.57
C PRO A 25 -19.05 10.95 -8.70
N ASP A 26 -19.18 10.27 -7.57
CA ASP A 26 -19.70 8.90 -7.55
C ASP A 26 -21.16 8.93 -7.99
N ASP A 27 -21.57 7.87 -8.68
CA ASP A 27 -22.98 7.62 -8.97
C ASP A 27 -23.70 7.28 -7.64
N PRO A 28 -24.75 8.05 -7.26
CA PRO A 28 -25.49 7.83 -6.03
C PRO A 28 -26.13 6.44 -5.91
N SER A 29 -26.33 5.73 -7.04
CA SER A 29 -26.87 4.37 -7.07
C SER A 29 -25.89 3.29 -6.61
N TRP A 30 -24.60 3.62 -6.49
CA TRP A 30 -23.57 2.67 -6.05
C TRP A 30 -23.58 2.53 -4.52
N GLY A 31 -23.14 1.38 -4.02
CA GLY A 31 -23.10 1.09 -2.58
C GLY A 31 -22.34 2.16 -1.78
N PRO A 32 -22.57 2.24 -0.46
CA PRO A 32 -22.11 3.38 0.34
C PRO A 32 -20.59 3.39 0.55
N HIS A 33 -19.93 2.23 0.45
CA HIS A 33 -18.53 2.08 0.82
C HIS A 33 -17.58 2.61 -0.25
N ARG A 34 -16.58 3.39 0.18
CA ARG A 34 -15.51 3.92 -0.68
C ARG A 34 -14.17 3.21 -0.44
N LEU A 35 -13.57 2.74 -1.53
CA LEU A 35 -12.28 2.06 -1.57
C LEU A 35 -11.12 3.04 -1.80
N ALA A 36 -10.09 3.00 -0.94
CA ALA A 36 -8.77 3.53 -1.28
C ALA A 36 -7.92 2.43 -1.94
N VAL A 37 -7.58 2.60 -3.23
CA VAL A 37 -6.61 1.71 -3.88
C VAL A 37 -5.21 2.25 -3.60
N LEU A 38 -4.47 1.58 -2.73
CA LEU A 38 -3.16 1.97 -2.24
C LEU A 38 -2.07 1.27 -3.04
N VAL A 39 -1.38 2.03 -3.90
CA VAL A 39 -0.43 1.50 -4.87
C VAL A 39 1.00 1.90 -4.49
N PRO A 40 1.78 1.00 -3.87
CA PRO A 40 3.18 1.26 -3.52
C PRO A 40 3.98 1.39 -4.82
N PHE A 41 4.70 2.50 -4.99
CA PHE A 41 5.23 2.88 -6.29
C PHE A 41 6.66 3.45 -6.23
N ARG A 42 7.50 3.01 -7.18
CA ARG A 42 8.76 3.65 -7.57
C ARG A 42 9.15 3.14 -8.95
N GLU A 43 9.38 4.05 -9.91
CA GLU A 43 9.93 3.72 -11.23
C GLU A 43 9.22 2.55 -11.96
N ARG A 44 7.89 2.59 -12.00
CA ARG A 44 7.02 1.64 -12.72
C ARG A 44 6.05 2.36 -13.65
N PHE A 45 6.54 3.36 -14.38
CA PHE A 45 5.69 4.28 -15.13
C PHE A 45 4.89 3.59 -16.24
N GLU A 46 5.47 2.63 -16.95
CA GLU A 46 4.78 1.85 -17.98
C GLU A 46 3.63 1.03 -17.40
N GLU A 47 3.86 0.37 -16.26
CA GLU A 47 2.84 -0.37 -15.54
C GLU A 47 1.75 0.56 -15.01
N LEU A 48 2.12 1.75 -14.52
CA LEU A 48 1.16 2.77 -14.06
C LEU A 48 0.22 3.22 -15.19
N LEU A 49 0.76 3.43 -16.40
CA LEU A 49 -0.01 3.83 -17.57
C LEU A 49 -1.06 2.77 -17.95
N ALA A 50 -0.76 1.49 -17.75
CA ALA A 50 -1.73 0.41 -17.92
C ALA A 50 -2.69 0.30 -16.74
N PHE A 51 -2.17 0.43 -15.52
CA PHE A 51 -2.88 0.18 -14.26
C PHE A 51 -4.04 1.12 -14.02
N VAL A 52 -3.79 2.44 -14.06
CA VAL A 52 -4.78 3.45 -13.66
C VAL A 52 -6.08 3.35 -14.47
N PRO A 53 -6.05 3.38 -15.81
CA PRO A 53 -7.28 3.23 -16.60
C PRO A 53 -7.89 1.84 -16.49
N HIS A 54 -7.08 0.78 -16.36
CA HIS A 54 -7.59 -0.58 -16.20
C HIS A 54 -8.40 -0.74 -14.91
N MET A 55 -7.81 -0.33 -13.78
CA MET A 55 -8.46 -0.44 -12.47
C MET A 55 -9.66 0.48 -12.35
N HIS A 56 -9.57 1.70 -12.86
CA HIS A 56 -10.71 2.61 -12.87
C HIS A 56 -11.91 2.01 -13.63
N ARG A 57 -11.67 1.44 -14.81
CA ARG A 57 -12.71 0.74 -15.59
C ARG A 57 -13.23 -0.50 -14.85
N PHE A 58 -12.33 -1.35 -14.33
CA PHE A 58 -12.68 -2.59 -13.66
C PHE A 58 -13.58 -2.35 -12.43
N LEU A 59 -13.20 -1.40 -11.57
CA LEU A 59 -13.95 -1.06 -10.37
C LEU A 59 -15.26 -0.32 -10.70
N SER A 60 -15.27 0.54 -11.72
CA SER A 60 -16.49 1.25 -12.14
C SER A 60 -17.56 0.31 -12.68
N ARG A 61 -17.18 -0.71 -13.48
CA ARG A 61 -18.13 -1.75 -13.94
C ARG A 61 -18.76 -2.52 -12.78
N LYS A 62 -17.98 -2.72 -11.72
CA LYS A 62 -18.42 -3.37 -10.47
C LYS A 62 -19.16 -2.42 -9.54
N LYS A 63 -19.37 -1.16 -9.93
CA LYS A 63 -20.06 -0.13 -9.14
C LYS A 63 -19.42 0.10 -7.76
N ILE A 64 -18.09 0.05 -7.70
CA ILE A 64 -17.31 0.29 -6.49
C ILE A 64 -16.85 1.75 -6.51
N ARG A 65 -17.26 2.54 -5.51
CA ARG A 65 -16.73 3.89 -5.30
C ARG A 65 -15.26 3.78 -4.91
N HIS A 66 -14.36 4.45 -5.61
CA HIS A 66 -12.93 4.27 -5.40
C HIS A 66 -12.13 5.52 -5.72
N HIS A 67 -10.97 5.63 -5.08
CA HIS A 67 -9.91 6.56 -5.46
C HIS A 67 -8.56 5.84 -5.48
N ILE A 68 -7.72 6.16 -6.47
CA ILE A 68 -6.41 5.52 -6.65
C ILE A 68 -5.32 6.44 -6.11
N PHE A 69 -4.55 5.94 -5.15
CA PHE A 69 -3.40 6.62 -4.55
C PHE A 69 -2.10 5.95 -5.00
N ILE A 70 -1.28 6.70 -5.72
CA ILE A 70 0.06 6.29 -6.12
C ILE A 70 1.04 6.77 -5.06
N LEU A 71 1.59 5.81 -4.31
CA LEU A 71 2.42 6.05 -3.13
C LEU A 71 3.88 6.03 -3.59
N ASN A 72 4.32 7.15 -4.17
CA ASN A 72 5.60 7.28 -4.84
C ASN A 72 6.73 7.52 -3.83
N GLN A 73 7.58 6.53 -3.60
CA GLN A 73 8.71 6.66 -2.68
C GLN A 73 9.86 7.45 -3.34
N VAL A 74 10.06 8.69 -2.91
CA VAL A 74 11.04 9.63 -3.48
C VAL A 74 12.31 9.77 -2.66
N ASP A 75 12.37 9.19 -1.45
CA ASP A 75 13.64 9.04 -0.74
C ASP A 75 14.59 8.06 -1.47
N HIS A 76 15.86 8.04 -1.03
CA HIS A 76 16.90 7.20 -1.62
C HIS A 76 17.14 5.87 -0.89
N TYR A 77 16.28 5.51 0.07
CA TYR A 77 16.35 4.19 0.70
C TYR A 77 15.85 3.11 -0.25
N ARG A 78 16.09 1.85 0.10
CA ARG A 78 15.51 0.71 -0.62
C ARG A 78 13.99 0.80 -0.61
N PHE A 79 13.34 0.18 -1.59
CA PHE A 79 11.89 0.25 -1.70
C PHE A 79 11.22 -0.41 -0.48
N ASN A 80 10.27 0.27 0.17
CA ASN A 80 9.59 -0.20 1.37
C ASN A 80 8.08 -0.21 1.14
N ARG A 81 7.60 -1.31 0.55
CA ARG A 81 6.18 -1.51 0.20
C ARG A 81 5.27 -1.32 1.41
N ALA A 82 5.58 -1.96 2.54
CA ALA A 82 4.74 -1.93 3.74
C ALA A 82 4.58 -0.52 4.34
N SER A 83 5.69 0.22 4.47
CA SER A 83 5.64 1.60 5.00
C SER A 83 4.87 2.53 4.07
N LEU A 84 5.02 2.36 2.74
CA LEU A 84 4.22 3.13 1.78
C LEU A 84 2.73 2.88 1.97
N ILE A 85 2.30 1.62 2.13
CA ILE A 85 0.90 1.32 2.41
C ILE A 85 0.44 1.99 3.71
N ASN A 86 1.23 1.96 4.78
CA ASN A 86 0.90 2.68 6.02
C ASN A 86 0.71 4.18 5.76
N VAL A 87 1.58 4.81 4.96
CA VAL A 87 1.41 6.22 4.54
C VAL A 87 0.10 6.39 3.77
N GLY A 88 -0.14 5.57 2.75
CA GLY A 88 -1.37 5.62 1.95
C GLY A 88 -2.62 5.47 2.78
N PHE A 89 -2.60 4.62 3.81
CA PHE A 89 -3.69 4.46 4.76
C PHE A 89 -3.98 5.77 5.49
N LEU A 90 -2.96 6.40 6.08
CA LEU A 90 -3.08 7.67 6.81
C LEU A 90 -3.54 8.82 5.90
N GLU A 91 -3.06 8.82 4.66
CA GLU A 91 -3.30 9.89 3.69
C GLU A 91 -4.58 9.74 2.86
N SER A 92 -5.25 8.58 2.95
CA SER A 92 -6.46 8.28 2.19
C SER A 92 -7.73 8.99 2.65
N GLY A 93 -7.64 9.87 3.66
CA GLY A 93 -8.74 10.69 4.17
C GLY A 93 -9.81 9.90 4.93
N ASN A 94 -10.73 10.58 5.62
CA ASN A 94 -11.80 9.91 6.40
C ASN A 94 -13.01 9.48 5.55
N ASP A 95 -13.02 9.83 4.27
CA ASP A 95 -14.08 9.53 3.30
C ASP A 95 -13.96 8.14 2.67
N THR A 96 -12.88 7.41 2.98
CA THR A 96 -12.66 6.01 2.57
C THR A 96 -12.91 5.06 3.74
N ASP A 97 -13.61 3.95 3.48
CA ASP A 97 -14.03 2.98 4.51
C ASP A 97 -13.11 1.75 4.58
N TYR A 98 -12.47 1.44 3.47
CA TYR A 98 -11.61 0.27 3.31
C TYR A 98 -10.53 0.52 2.27
N VAL A 99 -9.49 -0.29 2.33
CA VAL A 99 -8.29 -0.15 1.50
C VAL A 99 -8.03 -1.44 0.72
N ALA A 100 -7.47 -1.29 -0.48
CA ALA A 100 -6.86 -2.38 -1.24
C ALA A 100 -5.36 -2.06 -1.35
N MET A 101 -4.52 -2.88 -0.72
CA MET A 101 -3.09 -2.87 -0.95
C MET A 101 -2.86 -3.56 -2.28
N HIS A 102 -2.38 -2.84 -3.30
CA HIS A 102 -2.46 -3.32 -4.67
C HIS A 102 -1.17 -3.08 -5.43
N ASP A 103 -0.53 -4.16 -5.89
CA ASP A 103 0.66 -4.06 -6.72
C ASP A 103 0.30 -3.47 -8.10
N VAL A 104 1.13 -2.55 -8.60
CA VAL A 104 0.86 -1.79 -9.84
C VAL A 104 0.93 -2.66 -11.11
N ASP A 105 1.60 -3.80 -11.05
CA ASP A 105 1.84 -4.70 -12.18
C ASP A 105 0.88 -5.90 -12.22
N LEU A 106 -0.07 -6.03 -11.29
CA LEU A 106 -0.95 -7.19 -11.18
C LEU A 106 -2.41 -6.84 -11.52
N LEU A 107 -2.79 -6.92 -12.79
CA LEU A 107 -4.11 -6.50 -13.26
C LEU A 107 -5.15 -7.63 -13.15
N PRO A 108 -6.31 -7.42 -12.48
CA PRO A 108 -7.40 -8.40 -12.46
C PRO A 108 -8.06 -8.51 -13.84
N LEU A 109 -8.22 -9.74 -14.35
CA LEU A 109 -8.89 -10.01 -15.63
C LEU A 109 -10.28 -10.62 -15.46
N ASN A 110 -10.55 -11.28 -14.33
CA ASN A 110 -11.84 -11.91 -14.04
C ASN A 110 -12.74 -10.96 -13.22
N GLU A 111 -13.90 -10.59 -13.76
CA GLU A 111 -14.87 -9.70 -13.10
C GLU A 111 -15.55 -10.35 -11.87
N GLU A 112 -15.44 -11.67 -11.68
CA GLU A 112 -15.92 -12.41 -10.51
C GLU A 112 -15.08 -12.17 -9.25
N LEU A 113 -13.87 -11.60 -9.37
CA LEU A 113 -13.05 -11.25 -8.21
C LEU A 113 -13.77 -10.21 -7.35
N ASP A 114 -13.92 -10.51 -6.07
CA ASP A 114 -14.59 -9.61 -5.14
C ASP A 114 -13.65 -8.49 -4.66
N TYR A 115 -14.05 -7.26 -4.93
CA TYR A 115 -13.40 -6.04 -4.46
C TYR A 115 -14.31 -5.22 -3.54
N SER A 116 -15.45 -5.79 -3.12
CA SER A 116 -16.40 -5.12 -2.26
C SER A 116 -15.88 -4.97 -0.83
N PHE A 117 -16.63 -4.25 0.00
CA PHE A 117 -16.27 -3.98 1.39
C PHE A 117 -16.11 -5.29 2.20
N PRO A 118 -14.91 -5.59 2.73
CA PRO A 118 -14.61 -6.89 3.33
C PRO A 118 -15.04 -6.94 4.81
N ALA A 119 -16.35 -6.90 5.04
CA ALA A 119 -16.95 -6.74 6.37
C ALA A 119 -16.55 -7.84 7.37
N THR A 120 -16.41 -9.09 6.92
CA THR A 120 -16.15 -10.25 7.79
C THR A 120 -14.67 -10.42 8.18
N GLY A 121 -13.75 -9.85 7.40
CA GLY A 121 -12.32 -9.99 7.62
C GLY A 121 -11.51 -9.69 6.37
N PRO A 122 -10.17 -9.58 6.47
CA PRO A 122 -9.31 -9.32 5.33
C PRO A 122 -9.57 -10.26 4.14
N PHE A 123 -9.68 -9.71 2.94
CA PHE A 123 -9.98 -10.47 1.72
C PHE A 123 -8.80 -10.43 0.74
N HIS A 124 -8.14 -11.56 0.57
CA HIS A 124 -6.98 -11.72 -0.29
C HIS A 124 -7.39 -12.09 -1.72
N VAL A 125 -7.51 -11.08 -2.57
CA VAL A 125 -7.92 -11.21 -3.98
C VAL A 125 -6.89 -12.03 -4.76
N ALA A 126 -5.60 -11.74 -4.56
CA ALA A 126 -4.49 -12.38 -5.27
C ALA A 126 -4.12 -13.77 -4.69
N SER A 127 -5.14 -14.61 -4.45
CA SER A 127 -5.03 -15.95 -3.84
C SER A 127 -3.88 -16.78 -4.41
N PRO A 128 -3.20 -17.61 -3.60
CA PRO A 128 -2.12 -18.49 -4.09
C PRO A 128 -2.57 -19.45 -5.20
N GLU A 129 -3.85 -19.80 -5.25
CA GLU A 129 -4.47 -20.65 -6.28
C GLU A 129 -4.63 -19.92 -7.63
N LEU A 130 -4.60 -18.59 -7.62
CA LEU A 130 -4.88 -17.72 -8.76
C LEU A 130 -3.64 -16.91 -9.19
N HIS A 131 -2.69 -16.70 -8.28
CA HIS A 131 -1.48 -15.93 -8.51
C HIS A 131 -0.56 -16.65 -9.50
N PRO A 132 0.06 -15.97 -10.48
CA PRO A 132 0.89 -16.63 -11.48
C PRO A 132 2.25 -17.13 -10.99
N LEU A 133 2.65 -16.83 -9.75
CA LEU A 133 4.01 -17.10 -9.22
C LEU A 133 4.09 -17.66 -7.79
N TYR A 134 3.15 -17.32 -6.91
CA TYR A 134 3.27 -17.56 -5.47
C TYR A 134 2.11 -18.44 -5.02
N HIS A 135 2.41 -19.66 -4.57
CA HIS A 135 1.40 -20.70 -4.35
C HIS A 135 1.38 -21.25 -2.91
N TYR A 136 2.17 -20.68 -2.00
CA TYR A 136 2.23 -21.15 -0.62
C TYR A 136 1.02 -20.63 0.19
N SER A 137 0.55 -21.43 1.15
CA SER A 137 -0.76 -21.22 1.81
C SER A 137 -0.88 -19.92 2.59
N THR A 138 0.23 -19.40 3.14
CA THR A 138 0.27 -18.16 3.94
C THR A 138 0.51 -16.89 3.12
N TYR A 139 0.64 -17.00 1.78
CA TYR A 139 0.86 -15.85 0.91
C TYR A 139 -0.32 -14.88 0.97
N VAL A 140 -0.02 -13.59 1.18
CA VAL A 140 -0.99 -12.48 1.24
C VAL A 140 -0.51 -11.22 0.48
N GLY A 141 0.48 -11.38 -0.40
CA GLY A 141 1.00 -10.30 -1.26
C GLY A 141 0.12 -10.02 -2.48
N GLY A 142 0.57 -9.16 -3.39
CA GLY A 142 -0.20 -8.81 -4.59
C GLY A 142 -1.36 -7.87 -4.27
N ILE A 143 -2.53 -8.43 -3.93
CA ILE A 143 -3.78 -7.69 -3.75
C ILE A 143 -4.53 -8.20 -2.51
N LEU A 144 -4.63 -7.35 -1.50
CA LEU A 144 -5.28 -7.66 -0.22
C LEU A 144 -6.13 -6.48 0.26
N LEU A 145 -7.39 -6.76 0.56
CA LEU A 145 -8.38 -5.79 1.01
C LEU A 145 -8.63 -5.89 2.51
N LEU A 146 -8.75 -4.74 3.17
CA LEU A 146 -9.11 -4.65 4.59
C LEU A 146 -10.00 -3.44 4.82
N THR A 147 -10.96 -3.56 5.75
CA THR A 147 -11.62 -2.38 6.33
C THR A 147 -10.58 -1.54 7.07
N LYS A 148 -10.84 -0.24 7.21
CA LYS A 148 -9.92 0.60 8.00
C LYS A 148 -9.78 0.14 9.44
N GLN A 149 -10.89 -0.32 10.03
CA GLN A 149 -10.91 -0.90 11.36
C GLN A 149 -10.00 -2.14 11.45
N HIS A 150 -10.10 -3.09 10.51
CA HIS A 150 -9.23 -4.28 10.51
C HIS A 150 -7.75 -3.92 10.33
N TYR A 151 -7.44 -2.93 9.48
CA TYR A 151 -6.07 -2.47 9.30
C TYR A 151 -5.50 -1.84 10.59
N GLN A 152 -6.31 -1.03 11.30
CA GLN A 152 -5.95 -0.44 12.59
C GLN A 152 -5.77 -1.50 13.69
N MET A 153 -6.62 -2.53 13.73
CA MET A 153 -6.47 -3.66 14.66
C MET A 153 -5.13 -4.37 14.51
N CYS A 154 -4.56 -4.39 13.31
CA CYS A 154 -3.23 -4.94 13.04
C CYS A 154 -2.07 -3.97 13.35
N ASN A 155 -2.35 -2.73 13.76
CA ASN A 155 -1.38 -1.62 13.76
C ASN A 155 -0.68 -1.47 12.39
N GLY A 156 -1.43 -1.65 11.30
CA GLY A 156 -0.89 -1.66 9.94
C GLY A 156 0.22 -2.69 9.71
N MET A 157 1.05 -2.45 8.68
CA MET A 157 2.18 -3.31 8.34
C MET A 157 3.44 -2.90 9.09
N SER A 158 4.44 -3.79 9.25
CA SER A 158 5.73 -3.41 9.82
C SER A 158 6.51 -2.44 8.91
N ASN A 159 7.19 -1.45 9.51
CA ASN A 159 8.02 -0.48 8.79
C ASN A 159 9.44 -1.00 8.49
N ARG A 160 9.80 -2.19 8.99
CA ARG A 160 11.20 -2.68 9.02
C ARG A 160 11.65 -3.38 7.72
N PHE A 161 10.75 -3.54 6.75
CA PHE A 161 10.99 -4.33 5.54
C PHE A 161 11.42 -3.44 4.37
N TRP A 162 12.75 -3.25 4.27
CA TRP A 162 13.39 -2.52 3.18
C TRP A 162 13.96 -3.48 2.13
N GLY A 163 13.54 -3.31 0.87
CA GLY A 163 13.83 -4.24 -0.23
C GLY A 163 12.72 -5.27 -0.42
N TRP A 164 12.95 -6.27 -1.28
CA TRP A 164 11.90 -7.22 -1.67
C TRP A 164 11.69 -8.34 -0.63
N GLY A 165 10.43 -8.51 -0.22
CA GLY A 165 9.86 -9.71 0.39
C GLY A 165 9.81 -9.73 1.92
N ARG A 166 8.93 -10.61 2.43
CA ARG A 166 8.65 -10.93 3.85
C ARG A 166 7.75 -9.95 4.59
N GLU A 167 7.46 -8.78 4.03
CA GLU A 167 6.55 -7.82 4.66
C GLU A 167 5.09 -8.32 4.66
N ASP A 168 4.72 -9.08 3.62
CA ASP A 168 3.43 -9.76 3.49
C ASP A 168 3.32 -10.96 4.45
N ASP A 169 4.37 -11.78 4.57
CA ASP A 169 4.47 -12.88 5.53
C ASP A 169 4.34 -12.39 6.99
N GLU A 170 4.93 -11.25 7.31
CA GLU A 170 4.80 -10.62 8.63
C GLU A 170 3.37 -10.09 8.84
N PHE A 171 2.80 -9.43 7.84
CA PHE A 171 1.43 -8.94 7.94
C PHE A 171 0.39 -10.05 8.07
N TYR A 172 0.58 -11.21 7.43
CA TYR A 172 -0.25 -12.39 7.66
C TYR A 172 -0.26 -12.80 9.15
N ARG A 173 0.90 -12.77 9.80
CA ARG A 173 1.00 -13.07 11.25
C ARG A 173 0.29 -12.02 12.10
N ARG A 174 0.33 -10.74 11.71
CA ARG A 174 -0.45 -9.68 12.37
C ARG A 174 -1.96 -9.90 12.25
N ILE A 175 -2.44 -10.24 11.05
CA ILE A 175 -3.86 -10.59 10.81
C ILE A 175 -4.29 -11.70 11.76
N LYS A 176 -3.50 -12.79 11.85
CA LYS A 176 -3.79 -13.89 12.77
C LYS A 176 -3.69 -13.50 14.24
N GLY A 177 -2.69 -12.69 14.61
CA GLY A 177 -2.50 -12.19 15.97
C GLY A 177 -3.63 -11.27 16.44
N ALA A 178 -4.25 -10.54 15.52
CA ALA A 178 -5.44 -9.71 15.79
C ALA A 178 -6.75 -10.51 15.84
N GLY A 179 -6.70 -11.84 15.70
CA GLY A 179 -7.89 -12.71 15.71
C GLY A 179 -8.74 -12.61 14.44
N LEU A 180 -8.21 -12.04 13.36
CA LEU A 180 -8.95 -11.86 12.11
C LEU A 180 -8.88 -13.11 11.22
N GLN A 181 -10.01 -13.45 10.61
CA GLN A 181 -10.08 -14.49 9.60
C GLN A 181 -9.74 -13.93 8.21
N LEU A 182 -8.86 -14.62 7.50
CA LEU A 182 -8.50 -14.30 6.12
C LEU A 182 -9.44 -15.04 5.17
N PHE A 183 -10.00 -14.32 4.19
CA PHE A 183 -10.85 -14.86 3.14
C PHE A 183 -10.16 -14.75 1.78
N ARG A 184 -10.58 -15.60 0.83
CA ARG A 184 -10.06 -15.66 -0.55
C ARG A 184 -11.21 -15.95 -1.51
N PRO A 185 -11.06 -15.61 -2.81
CA PRO A 185 -12.03 -16.00 -3.83
C PRO A 185 -12.26 -17.52 -3.86
N SER A 186 -13.52 -17.92 -4.07
CA SER A 186 -13.93 -19.31 -4.26
C SER A 186 -14.66 -19.44 -5.59
N GLY A 187 -14.50 -20.58 -6.28
CA GLY A 187 -15.21 -20.85 -7.54
C GLY A 187 -14.62 -20.17 -8.77
N ILE A 188 -13.48 -19.47 -8.64
CA ILE A 188 -12.79 -18.85 -9.78
C ILE A 188 -12.14 -19.92 -10.66
N THR A 189 -12.52 -19.96 -11.94
CA THR A 189 -12.07 -21.00 -12.89
C THR A 189 -10.96 -20.55 -13.84
N SER A 190 -10.60 -19.25 -13.83
CA SER A 190 -9.58 -18.67 -14.71
C SER A 190 -8.14 -19.10 -14.38
N GLY A 191 -7.92 -19.78 -13.24
CA GLY A 191 -6.61 -20.30 -12.83
C GLY A 191 -5.52 -19.22 -12.82
N TYR A 192 -4.33 -19.52 -13.34
CA TYR A 192 -3.22 -18.55 -13.41
C TYR A 192 -3.40 -17.45 -14.45
N LYS A 193 -4.48 -17.48 -15.23
CA LYS A 193 -4.89 -16.38 -16.14
C LYS A 193 -5.87 -15.42 -15.49
N THR A 194 -6.13 -15.57 -14.20
CA THR A 194 -6.98 -14.65 -13.42
C THR A 194 -6.41 -13.23 -13.38
N PHE A 195 -5.08 -13.12 -13.40
CA PHE A 195 -4.36 -11.85 -13.41
C PHE A 195 -3.41 -11.76 -14.61
N GLN A 196 -3.26 -10.55 -15.14
CA GLN A 196 -2.12 -10.21 -15.99
C GLN A 196 -1.02 -9.62 -15.10
N HIS A 197 0.13 -10.30 -15.03
CA HIS A 197 1.29 -9.83 -14.27
C HIS A 197 2.32 -9.20 -15.21
N LEU A 198 2.32 -7.87 -15.28
CA LEU A 198 3.18 -7.05 -16.14
C LEU A 198 4.58 -6.88 -15.56
N HIS A 199 5.28 -8.00 -15.41
CA HIS A 199 6.57 -8.03 -14.72
C HIS A 199 7.59 -8.85 -15.49
N ASP A 200 8.40 -8.16 -16.31
CA ASP A 200 9.59 -8.77 -16.90
C ASP A 200 10.71 -8.83 -15.83
N PRO A 201 11.13 -10.02 -15.38
CA PRO A 201 12.12 -10.15 -14.32
C PRO A 201 13.53 -9.68 -14.72
N ALA A 202 13.84 -9.59 -16.02
CA ALA A 202 15.11 -9.07 -16.51
C ALA A 202 15.16 -7.53 -16.40
N TRP A 203 14.04 -6.87 -16.69
CA TRP A 203 13.91 -5.41 -16.64
C TRP A 203 13.57 -4.90 -15.22
N ARG A 204 12.61 -5.54 -14.56
CA ARG A 204 12.13 -5.19 -13.21
C ARG A 204 12.76 -6.08 -12.16
N LYS A 205 14.08 -5.95 -11.98
CA LYS A 205 14.83 -6.76 -11.01
C LYS A 205 14.29 -6.54 -9.59
N ARG A 206 14.00 -7.65 -8.90
CA ARG A 206 13.64 -7.62 -7.48
C ARG A 206 14.90 -7.39 -6.65
N ASP A 207 14.84 -6.43 -5.73
CA ASP A 207 15.92 -6.17 -4.78
C ASP A 207 15.92 -7.21 -3.64
N GLN A 208 16.47 -8.39 -3.92
CA GLN A 208 16.48 -9.54 -3.01
C GLN A 208 17.72 -9.60 -2.11
N LYS A 209 18.67 -8.66 -2.25
CA LYS A 209 19.90 -8.65 -1.44
C LYS A 209 19.54 -8.61 0.05
N ARG A 210 20.17 -9.46 0.85
CA ARG A 210 20.04 -9.45 2.31
C ARG A 210 21.30 -8.88 2.92
N ILE A 211 21.16 -7.79 3.68
CA ILE A 211 22.29 -7.04 4.22
C ILE A 211 22.41 -7.35 5.72
N ALA A 212 23.57 -7.87 6.12
CA ALA A 212 23.92 -8.17 7.51
C ALA A 212 22.80 -8.94 8.26
N SER A 213 22.30 -8.37 9.35
CA SER A 213 21.27 -8.95 10.23
C SER A 213 19.88 -9.05 9.58
N GLN A 214 19.64 -8.43 8.43
CA GLN A 214 18.35 -8.50 7.72
C GLN A 214 17.90 -9.94 7.45
N LYS A 215 18.85 -10.85 7.19
CA LYS A 215 18.54 -12.26 6.90
C LYS A 215 17.86 -12.95 8.09
N GLN A 216 18.21 -12.57 9.31
CA GLN A 216 17.66 -13.09 10.55
C GLN A 216 16.41 -12.32 10.98
N GLU A 217 16.42 -10.99 10.87
CA GLU A 217 15.31 -10.14 11.32
C GLU A 217 14.03 -10.32 10.49
N GLN A 218 14.12 -10.64 9.20
CA GLN A 218 12.96 -10.77 8.29
C GLN A 218 11.94 -11.86 8.69
N PHE A 219 12.30 -12.78 9.60
CA PHE A 219 11.42 -13.86 10.05
C PHE A 219 10.73 -13.56 11.38
N LYS A 220 11.11 -12.49 12.08
CA LYS A 220 10.51 -12.12 13.36
C LYS A 220 9.19 -11.38 13.13
N VAL A 221 8.30 -11.44 14.12
CA VAL A 221 7.14 -10.55 14.16
C VAL A 221 7.63 -9.26 14.78
N ASP A 222 7.31 -8.13 14.14
CA ASP A 222 7.60 -6.82 14.68
C ASP A 222 6.45 -6.42 15.60
N HIS A 223 6.65 -6.46 16.91
CA HIS A 223 5.61 -6.13 17.88
C HIS A 223 5.58 -4.64 18.26
N THR A 224 6.59 -3.88 17.85
CA THR A 224 6.77 -2.48 18.28
C THR A 224 6.52 -1.50 17.14
N GLY A 225 6.79 -1.89 15.90
CA GLY A 225 6.61 -1.09 14.70
C GLY A 225 5.24 -1.23 14.05
N GLY A 226 4.81 -0.19 13.35
CA GLY A 226 3.63 -0.22 12.51
C GLY A 226 3.10 1.15 12.13
N LEU A 227 1.79 1.24 11.96
CA LEU A 227 1.07 2.45 11.60
C LEU A 227 1.30 3.59 12.61
N THR A 228 1.31 3.27 13.91
CA THR A 228 1.36 4.24 15.00
C THR A 228 2.71 4.93 15.22
N ASN A 229 3.80 4.35 14.70
CA ASN A 229 5.15 4.92 14.84
C ASN A 229 5.87 5.10 13.49
N LEU A 230 5.10 5.10 12.39
CA LEU A 230 5.61 5.42 11.06
C LEU A 230 6.11 6.86 11.02
N GLN A 231 7.34 7.05 10.52
CA GLN A 231 7.96 8.36 10.33
C GLN A 231 8.10 8.64 8.83
N TYR A 232 7.48 9.72 8.35
CA TYR A 232 7.49 10.10 6.94
C TYR A 232 7.12 11.56 6.74
N ARG A 233 7.37 12.07 5.53
CA ARG A 233 6.89 13.36 5.04
C ARG A 233 6.30 13.21 3.65
N VAL A 234 5.12 13.79 3.41
CA VAL A 234 4.59 14.00 2.05
C VAL A 234 5.26 15.25 1.49
N GLU A 235 6.12 15.08 0.49
CA GLU A 235 6.81 16.18 -0.19
C GLU A 235 5.86 16.96 -1.11
N SER A 236 5.02 16.26 -1.86
CA SER A 236 4.01 16.87 -2.72
C SER A 236 2.83 15.95 -2.97
N ARG A 237 1.69 16.56 -3.30
CA ARG A 237 0.48 15.88 -3.77
C ARG A 237 0.16 16.38 -5.17
N THR A 238 0.01 15.47 -6.12
CA THR A 238 -0.30 15.82 -7.50
C THR A 238 -1.53 15.05 -7.96
N LEU A 239 -2.55 15.77 -8.41
CA LEU A 239 -3.66 15.15 -9.12
C LEU A 239 -3.18 14.79 -10.53
N LEU A 240 -3.31 13.52 -10.89
CA LEU A 240 -2.91 12.99 -12.20
C LEU A 240 -4.14 12.38 -12.88
N SER A 241 -4.20 12.50 -14.20
CA SER A 241 -5.15 11.76 -15.02
C SER A 241 -4.39 10.97 -16.07
N VAL A 242 -4.69 9.67 -16.17
CA VAL A 242 -4.10 8.76 -17.15
C VAL A 242 -5.22 8.26 -18.05
N ALA A 243 -5.21 8.69 -19.31
CA ALA A 243 -6.28 8.38 -20.27
C ALA A 243 -7.70 8.68 -19.74
N GLY A 244 -7.85 9.79 -19.00
CA GLY A 244 -9.11 10.21 -18.39
C GLY A 244 -9.40 9.60 -17.02
N ALA A 245 -8.71 8.52 -16.63
CA ALA A 245 -8.86 7.92 -15.30
C ALA A 245 -8.06 8.70 -14.24
N PRO A 246 -8.69 9.18 -13.16
CA PRO A 246 -8.02 9.99 -12.16
C PRO A 246 -7.26 9.16 -11.13
N CYS A 247 -6.16 9.72 -10.62
CA CYS A 247 -5.46 9.24 -9.44
C CYS A 247 -4.74 10.40 -8.72
N THR A 248 -4.33 10.17 -7.48
CA THR A 248 -3.47 11.10 -6.73
C THR A 248 -2.11 10.48 -6.54
N VAL A 249 -1.06 11.20 -6.94
CA VAL A 249 0.33 10.85 -6.65
C VAL A 249 0.76 11.55 -5.37
N LEU A 250 1.22 10.77 -4.40
CA LEU A 250 1.85 11.25 -3.17
C LEU A 250 3.35 10.99 -3.29
N ASN A 251 4.16 12.04 -3.35
CA ASN A 251 5.61 11.91 -3.24
C ASN A 251 5.97 11.80 -1.76
N ILE A 252 6.47 10.64 -1.36
CA ILE A 252 6.66 10.23 0.03
C ILE A 252 8.15 10.09 0.31
N LEU A 253 8.61 10.79 1.33
CA LEU A 253 9.92 10.63 1.94
C LEU A 253 9.75 9.81 3.21
N LEU A 254 10.17 8.55 3.21
CA LEU A 254 10.22 7.72 4.40
C LEU A 254 11.47 8.03 5.21
N GLU A 255 11.35 8.04 6.54
CA GLU A 255 12.52 8.08 7.41
C GLU A 255 13.01 6.65 7.70
N CYS A 256 14.32 6.50 7.85
CA CYS A 256 14.95 5.28 8.32
C CYS A 256 15.79 5.61 9.54
N ASP A 257 15.67 4.79 10.58
CA ASP A 257 16.65 4.71 11.66
C ASP A 257 17.69 3.63 11.31
N PRO A 258 18.94 4.01 10.95
CA PRO A 258 19.98 3.04 10.61
C PRO A 258 20.46 2.23 11.82
N SER A 259 20.19 2.66 13.05
CA SER A 259 20.55 1.91 14.25
C SER A 259 19.63 0.70 14.44
N GLU A 260 18.37 0.80 14.00
CA GLU A 260 17.41 -0.30 14.06
C GLU A 260 17.32 -1.12 12.77
N THR A 261 17.33 -0.44 11.63
CA THR A 261 17.17 -1.05 10.31
C THR A 261 18.30 -0.63 9.35
N PRO A 262 19.57 -0.97 9.65
CA PRO A 262 20.72 -0.57 8.83
C PRO A 262 20.64 -1.05 7.37
N TRP A 263 19.81 -2.06 7.09
CA TRP A 263 19.55 -2.56 5.74
C TRP A 263 18.61 -1.69 4.90
N CYS A 264 18.17 -0.52 5.40
CA CYS A 264 17.35 0.43 4.64
C CYS A 264 18.11 1.13 3.52
N ALA A 265 19.42 1.29 3.65
CA ALA A 265 20.29 1.80 2.61
C ALA A 265 21.09 0.65 1.96
N PHE A 266 21.56 0.88 0.74
CA PHE A 266 22.62 0.05 0.18
C PHE A 266 23.92 0.41 0.93
N GLY A 267 24.36 -0.49 1.81
CA GLY A 267 25.69 -0.40 2.41
C GLY A 267 26.80 -0.55 1.40
#